data_AF-A0A7J4L8A5-F1
#
_entry.id   AF-A0A7J4L8A5-F1
#
_cell.length_a   1.000
_cell.length_b   1.000
_cell.length_c   1.000
_cell.angle_alpha   90.00
_cell.angle_beta   90.00
_cell.angle_gamma   90.00
#
_symmetry.space_group_name_H-M   'P 1'
#
loop_
_entity.id
_entity.type
_entity.pdbx_description
1 polymer ?
#
loop_
_entity_poly.entity_id
_entity_poly.type
_entity_poly.pdbx_seq_one_letter_code
_entity_poly.pdbx_strand_id
1 'polypeptide(L)'
;MSHFIGFIENGGKITSRIPCREDVQEEIDSKRPLCALMTTNFIYSDKPVFNFHFNVVTGIDDNYVYVNDPLWDGRGGKNKYTITEFLYGLYASAYGDLDNASLIKIKPISKQQ
;
A
#
# COMPACT_ATOMS: atom_id res chain seq x y z
N MET A 1 -6.96 -21.81 -7.50
CA MET A 1 -5.77 -22.38 -8.17
C MET A 1 -5.79 -22.23 -9.69
N SER A 2 -6.90 -22.56 -10.37
CA SER A 2 -7.02 -22.51 -11.85
C SER A 2 -6.61 -21.17 -12.48
N HIS A 3 -7.00 -20.04 -11.88
CA HIS A 3 -6.66 -18.71 -12.39
C HIS A 3 -5.16 -18.39 -12.31
N PHE A 4 -4.48 -18.80 -11.23
CA PHE A 4 -3.05 -18.56 -11.06
C PHE A 4 -2.24 -19.43 -12.03
N ILE A 5 -2.61 -20.71 -12.15
CA ILE A 5 -1.99 -21.63 -13.12
C ILE A 5 -2.18 -21.09 -14.53
N GLY A 6 -3.40 -20.70 -14.91
CA GLY A 6 -3.67 -20.10 -16.21
C GLY A 6 -2.91 -18.79 -16.46
N PHE A 7 -2.69 -17.95 -15.43
CA PHE A 7 -1.85 -16.75 -15.57
C PHE A 7 -0.43 -17.12 -15.97
N ILE A 8 0.18 -18.10 -15.29
CA ILE A 8 1.54 -18.58 -15.60
C ILE A 8 1.59 -19.24 -16.99
N GLU A 9 0.64 -20.12 -17.31
CA GLU A 9 0.59 -20.83 -18.59
C GLU A 9 0.42 -19.88 -19.79
N ASN A 10 -0.29 -18.76 -19.62
CA ASN A 10 -0.44 -17.73 -20.65
C ASN A 10 0.76 -16.74 -20.69
N GLY A 11 1.88 -17.06 -20.04
CA GLY A 11 3.11 -16.25 -20.07
C GLY A 11 3.17 -15.13 -19.04
N GLY A 12 2.26 -15.12 -18.06
CA GLY A 12 2.32 -14.23 -16.91
C GLY A 12 3.61 -14.41 -16.11
N LYS A 13 4.22 -13.31 -15.68
CA LYS A 13 5.47 -13.30 -14.91
C LYS A 13 5.23 -12.79 -13.50
N ILE A 14 5.86 -13.44 -12.52
CA ILE A 14 5.91 -12.98 -11.14
C ILE A 14 7.31 -12.44 -10.88
N THR A 15 7.39 -11.18 -10.49
CA THR A 15 8.64 -10.55 -10.08
C THR A 15 8.50 -10.08 -8.65
N SER A 16 9.42 -10.48 -7.78
CA SER A 16 9.50 -9.95 -6.42
C SER A 16 10.39 -8.71 -6.41
N ARG A 17 9.95 -7.67 -5.70
CA ARG A 17 10.73 -6.47 -5.42
C ARG A 17 10.19 -5.80 -4.16
N ILE A 18 11.05 -5.05 -3.49
CA ILE A 18 10.67 -4.23 -2.34
C ILE A 18 9.90 -3.00 -2.90
N PRO A 19 8.67 -2.71 -2.42
CA PRO A 19 7.96 -1.51 -2.83
C PRO A 19 8.76 -0.25 -2.49
N CYS A 20 8.66 0.79 -3.29
CA CYS A 20 9.37 2.06 -3.09
C CYS A 20 8.49 3.27 -3.41
N ARG A 21 9.06 4.48 -3.25
CA ARG A 21 8.36 5.74 -3.53
C ARG A 21 7.82 5.79 -4.96
N GLU A 22 8.64 5.33 -5.91
CA GLU A 22 8.34 5.37 -7.35
C GLU A 22 7.09 4.56 -7.69
N ASP A 23 6.80 3.50 -6.94
CA ASP A 23 5.62 2.65 -7.15
C ASP A 23 4.33 3.35 -6.79
N VAL A 24 4.40 4.14 -5.73
CA VAL A 24 3.29 4.98 -5.30
C VAL A 24 3.12 6.11 -6.32
N GLN A 25 4.21 6.77 -6.71
CA GLN A 25 4.20 7.85 -7.69
C GLN A 25 3.59 7.41 -9.03
N GLU A 26 4.03 6.27 -9.58
CA GLU A 26 3.54 5.72 -10.85
C GLU A 26 2.00 5.56 -10.87
N GLU A 27 1.44 5.01 -9.79
CA GLU A 27 0.01 4.78 -9.67
C GLU A 27 -0.76 6.09 -9.49
N ILE A 28 -0.27 7.00 -8.64
CA ILE A 28 -0.90 8.30 -8.40
C ILE A 28 -0.86 9.17 -9.67
N ASP A 29 0.25 9.20 -10.40
CA ASP A 29 0.39 9.89 -11.69
C ASP A 29 -0.59 9.32 -12.73
N SER A 30 -0.83 8.01 -12.64
CA SER A 30 -1.84 7.32 -13.43
C SER A 30 -3.28 7.54 -12.95
N LYS A 31 -3.50 8.41 -11.96
CA LYS A 31 -4.80 8.68 -11.32
C LYS A 31 -5.44 7.43 -10.73
N ARG A 32 -4.62 6.51 -10.22
CA ARG A 32 -5.07 5.26 -9.58
C ARG A 32 -4.70 5.27 -8.10
N PRO A 33 -5.68 5.31 -7.18
CA PRO A 33 -5.40 5.04 -5.79
C PRO A 33 -4.97 3.58 -5.61
N LEU A 34 -4.24 3.31 -4.54
CA LEU A 34 -3.76 1.97 -4.20
C LEU A 34 -3.95 1.74 -2.69
N CYS A 35 -4.04 0.48 -2.27
CA CYS A 35 -4.02 0.14 -0.85
C CYS A 35 -2.59 -0.20 -0.44
N ALA A 36 -2.11 0.44 0.62
CA ALA A 36 -0.85 0.10 1.26
C ALA A 36 -1.13 -0.69 2.53
N LEU A 37 -0.48 -1.85 2.66
CA LEU A 37 -0.64 -2.70 3.82
C LEU A 37 0.50 -2.46 4.82
N MET A 38 0.18 -1.89 5.98
CA MET A 38 1.17 -1.31 6.89
C MET A 38 0.80 -1.49 8.36
N THR A 39 1.78 -1.29 9.25
CA THR A 39 1.58 -1.24 10.71
C THR A 39 1.62 0.20 11.20
N THR A 40 0.46 0.85 11.28
CA THR A 40 0.35 2.28 11.60
C THR A 40 0.74 2.63 13.03
N ASN A 41 0.61 1.70 13.99
CA ASN A 41 1.05 1.94 15.37
C ASN A 41 2.56 2.19 15.48
N PHE A 42 3.34 1.71 14.52
CA PHE A 42 4.79 1.94 14.48
C PHE A 42 5.15 3.38 14.07
N ILE A 43 4.20 4.10 13.47
CA ILE A 43 4.38 5.50 13.06
C ILE A 43 4.02 6.43 14.23
N TYR A 44 2.96 6.12 14.97
CA TYR A 44 2.35 7.05 15.93
C TYR A 44 2.65 6.77 17.42
N SER A 45 3.11 5.56 17.78
CA SER A 45 3.25 5.16 19.18
C SER A 45 4.70 5.25 19.67
N ASP A 46 4.88 5.76 20.88
CA ASP A 46 6.15 5.68 21.62
C ASP A 46 6.44 4.23 22.12
N LYS A 47 5.42 3.38 22.13
CA LYS A 47 5.49 1.95 22.44
C LYS A 47 4.79 1.17 21.33
N PRO A 48 5.46 0.95 20.19
CA PRO A 48 4.81 0.37 19.02
C PRO A 48 4.40 -1.09 19.28
N VAL A 49 3.14 -1.39 18.99
CA VAL A 49 2.58 -2.76 19.00
C VAL A 49 2.12 -3.09 17.60
N PHE A 50 2.50 -4.27 17.10
CA PHE A 50 2.18 -4.67 15.73
C PHE A 50 0.66 -4.63 15.51
N ASN A 51 0.24 -3.95 14.45
CA ASN A 51 -1.12 -4.02 13.96
C ASN A 51 -1.12 -4.26 12.45
N PHE A 52 -1.94 -5.20 12.01
CA PHE A 52 -2.23 -5.33 10.60
C PHE A 52 -3.26 -4.29 10.20
N HIS A 53 -2.92 -3.42 9.24
CA HIS A 53 -3.79 -2.33 8.81
C HIS A 53 -3.61 -2.00 7.33
N PHE A 54 -4.63 -1.40 6.73
CA PHE A 54 -4.58 -0.93 5.35
C PHE A 54 -4.88 0.56 5.29
N ASN A 55 -4.16 1.27 4.43
CA ASN A 55 -4.36 2.70 4.16
C ASN A 55 -4.60 2.86 2.66
N VAL A 56 -5.59 3.69 2.28
CA VAL A 56 -5.85 3.99 0.86
C VAL A 56 -5.01 5.19 0.47
N VAL A 57 -3.94 4.95 -0.29
CA VAL A 57 -3.09 6.03 -0.81
C VAL A 57 -3.80 6.73 -1.95
N THR A 58 -3.89 8.06 -1.86
CA THR A 58 -4.63 8.91 -2.80
C THR A 58 -3.83 10.08 -3.35
N GLY A 59 -2.60 10.28 -2.88
CA GLY A 59 -1.71 11.30 -3.38
C GLY A 59 -0.28 11.09 -2.89
N ILE A 60 0.67 11.74 -3.57
CA ILE A 60 2.07 11.80 -3.17
C ILE A 60 2.67 13.10 -3.72
N ASP A 61 3.60 13.69 -2.98
CA ASP A 61 4.46 14.78 -3.44
C ASP A 61 5.94 14.50 -3.10
N ASP A 62 6.78 15.53 -3.09
CA ASP A 62 8.21 15.39 -2.80
C ASP A 62 8.49 14.94 -1.35
N ASN A 63 7.58 15.24 -0.43
CA ASN A 63 7.77 15.06 1.01
C ASN A 63 6.79 14.05 1.63
N TYR A 64 5.57 13.96 1.10
CA TYR A 64 4.46 13.29 1.76
C TYR A 64 3.73 12.28 0.88
N VAL A 65 3.25 11.21 1.52
CA VAL A 65 2.20 10.32 1.00
C VAL A 65 0.89 10.67 1.68
N TYR A 66 -0.17 10.87 0.89
CA TYR A 66 -1.51 11.22 1.36
C TYR A 66 -2.41 9.99 1.36
N VAL A 67 -3.05 9.72 2.50
CA VAL A 67 -3.84 8.51 2.70
C VAL A 67 -5.24 8.83 3.21
N ASN A 68 -6.19 7.94 2.92
CA ASN A 68 -7.44 7.82 3.66
C ASN A 68 -7.36 6.53 4.49
N ASP A 69 -7.34 6.71 5.81
CA ASP A 69 -7.28 5.65 6.79
C ASP A 69 -8.72 5.23 7.17
N PRO A 70 -9.09 3.94 7.01
CA PRO A 70 -10.42 3.43 7.30
C PRO A 70 -10.68 3.12 8.78
N LEU A 71 -9.75 3.44 9.70
CA LEU A 71 -10.02 3.35 11.13
C LEU A 71 -11.26 4.19 11.49
N TRP A 72 -12.10 3.61 12.33
CA TRP A 72 -13.36 4.21 12.77
C TRP A 72 -13.18 5.15 13.96
N ASP A 73 -11.98 5.21 14.53
CA ASP A 73 -11.64 6.08 15.66
C ASP A 73 -10.96 7.37 15.19
N GLY A 74 -10.56 8.23 16.15
CA GLY A 74 -9.95 9.53 15.86
C GLY A 74 -8.59 9.49 15.14
N ARG A 75 -8.01 8.31 14.90
CA ARG A 75 -6.77 8.13 14.10
C ARG A 75 -7.08 7.93 12.62
N GLY A 76 -8.32 7.59 12.28
CA GLY A 76 -8.76 7.40 10.91
C GLY A 76 -8.93 8.70 10.11
N GLY A 77 -9.38 8.56 8.87
CA GLY A 77 -9.66 9.69 7.98
C GLY A 77 -8.47 10.11 7.13
N LYS A 78 -8.43 11.41 6.79
CA LYS A 78 -7.41 11.96 5.89
C LYS A 78 -6.12 12.22 6.65
N ASN A 79 -5.10 11.43 6.36
CA ASN A 79 -3.77 11.57 6.96
C ASN A 79 -2.71 11.81 5.89
N LYS A 80 -1.54 12.26 6.34
CA LYS A 80 -0.33 12.30 5.52
C LYS A 80 0.85 11.83 6.34
N TYR A 81 1.77 11.14 5.68
CA TYR A 81 3.02 10.64 6.25
C TYR A 81 4.18 11.22 5.47
N THR A 82 5.31 11.49 6.10
CA THR A 82 6.54 11.65 5.33
C THR A 82 6.80 10.38 4.52
N ILE A 83 7.51 10.49 3.39
CA ILE A 83 7.87 9.30 2.58
C ILE A 83 8.56 8.24 3.46
N THR A 84 9.46 8.66 4.37
CA THR A 84 10.18 7.76 5.28
C THR A 84 9.25 7.06 6.26
N GLU A 85 8.32 7.77 6.91
CA GLU A 85 7.34 7.16 7.84
C GLU A 85 6.44 6.16 7.12
N PHE A 86 5.96 6.52 5.93
CA PHE A 86 5.12 5.64 5.11
C PHE A 86 5.85 4.34 4.78
N LEU A 87 7.07 4.43 4.24
CA LEU A 87 7.86 3.26 3.88
C LEU A 87 8.27 2.45 5.11
N TYR A 88 8.57 3.10 6.24
CA TYR A 88 8.84 2.39 7.49
C TYR A 88 7.64 1.54 7.95
N GLY A 89 6.44 2.12 8.00
CA GLY A 89 5.23 1.38 8.36
C GLY A 89 4.88 0.26 7.38
N LEU A 90 5.13 0.47 6.09
CA LEU A 90 4.97 -0.53 5.04
C LEU A 90 5.97 -1.68 5.20
N TYR A 91 7.25 -1.41 5.41
CA TYR A 91 8.26 -2.47 5.54
C TYR A 91 8.15 -3.20 6.87
N ALA A 92 7.82 -2.49 7.95
CA ALA A 92 7.62 -3.09 9.27
C ALA A 92 6.44 -4.07 9.29
N SER A 93 5.46 -3.94 8.38
CA SER A 93 4.35 -4.89 8.30
C SER A 93 4.78 -6.29 7.87
N ALA A 94 5.94 -6.41 7.20
CA ALA A 94 6.56 -7.69 6.84
C ALA A 94 6.91 -8.57 8.07
N TYR A 95 6.96 -7.98 9.27
CA TYR A 95 7.11 -8.74 10.52
C TYR A 95 5.95 -9.75 10.72
N GLY A 96 4.74 -9.40 10.27
CA GLY A 96 3.58 -10.28 10.40
C GLY A 96 3.55 -11.42 9.38
N ASP A 97 3.88 -11.11 8.11
CA ASP A 97 4.05 -12.07 7.02
C ASP A 97 4.76 -11.35 5.84
N LEU A 98 5.47 -12.10 5.00
CA LEU A 98 6.30 -11.55 3.93
C LEU A 98 5.50 -10.82 2.84
N ASP A 99 4.23 -11.16 2.65
CA ASP A 99 3.32 -10.55 1.68
C ASP A 99 2.64 -9.29 2.22
N ASN A 100 2.84 -8.96 3.51
CA ASN A 100 2.24 -7.78 4.11
C ASN A 100 2.88 -6.47 3.66
N ALA A 101 4.18 -6.45 3.34
CA ALA A 101 4.83 -5.25 2.82
C ALA A 101 4.49 -5.07 1.33
N SER A 102 3.21 -4.87 1.03
CA SER A 102 2.69 -4.84 -0.34
C SER A 102 1.84 -3.61 -0.63
N LEU A 103 1.88 -3.22 -1.90
CA LEU A 103 1.00 -2.22 -2.50
C LEU A 103 0.01 -2.94 -3.40
N ILE A 104 -1.27 -2.86 -3.06
CA ILE A 104 -2.34 -3.48 -3.83
C ILE A 104 -2.85 -2.46 -4.84
N LYS A 105 -2.45 -2.65 -6.10
CA LYS A 105 -2.87 -1.81 -7.23
C LYS A 105 -4.33 -2.10 -7.60
N ILE A 106 -5.12 -1.05 -7.80
CA ILE A 106 -6.53 -1.19 -8.17
C ILE A 106 -6.64 -1.18 -9.69
N LYS A 107 -7.24 -2.23 -10.26
CA LYS A 107 -7.53 -2.28 -11.69
C LYS A 107 -8.51 -1.16 -12.04
N PRO A 108 -8.22 -0.29 -13.03
CA PRO A 108 -9.18 0.72 -13.46
C PRO A 108 -10.43 0.03 -14.00
N ILE A 109 -11.61 0.55 -13.65
CA ILE A 109 -12.87 0.10 -14.23
C ILE A 109 -12.84 0.55 -15.70
N SER A 110 -12.62 -0.39 -16.63
CA SER A 110 -12.91 -0.14 -18.03
C SER A 110 -14.41 0.07 -18.16
N LYS A 111 -14.85 1.29 -18.48
CA LYS A 111 -16.22 1.47 -18.97
C LYS A 111 -16.35 0.57 -20.19
N GLN A 112 -17.21 -0.45 -20.10
CA GLN A 112 -17.66 -1.14 -21.30
C GLN A 112 -18.31 -0.08 -22.19
N GLN A 113 -17.72 0.16 -23.36
CA GLN A 113 -18.33 0.95 -24.42
C GLN A 113 -19.46 0.16 -25.07
#